data_AF-A0A522R6L3-F1
#
_entry.id   AF-A0A522R6L3-F1
#
_cell.length_a   1.000
_cell.length_b   1.000
_cell.length_c   1.000
_cell.angle_alpha   90.00
_cell.angle_beta   90.00
_cell.angle_gamma   90.00
#
_symmetry.space_group_name_H-M   'P 1'
#
loop_
_entity.id
_entity.type
_entity.pdbx_description
1 polymer ?
#
loop_
_entity_poly.entity_id
_entity_poly.type
_entity_poly.pdbx_seq_one_letter_code
_entity_poly.pdbx_strand_id
1 'polypeptide(L)'
;MLTRKQHELLLFIHQRMKETGIPPSFDEMKDALDLASKSGIHRLITALEERGFIRRLPNRARALEVLRLPDSIAPGLPPTRRFSPS
;
A
#
# COMPACT_ATOMS: atom_id res chain seq x y z
N MET A 1 -9.87 -8.13 -5.39
CA MET A 1 -9.80 -8.85 -4.10
C MET A 1 -8.34 -8.94 -3.67
N LEU A 2 -8.00 -8.54 -2.44
CA LEU A 2 -6.63 -8.62 -1.90
C LEU A 2 -6.40 -9.98 -1.22
N THR A 3 -5.19 -10.53 -1.31
CA THR A 3 -4.79 -11.65 -0.45
C THR A 3 -4.55 -11.15 0.97
N ARG A 4 -4.54 -12.05 1.95
CA ARG A 4 -4.29 -11.71 3.36
C ARG A 4 -2.99 -10.91 3.54
N LYS A 5 -1.88 -11.39 2.96
CA LYS A 5 -0.57 -10.70 3.04
C LYS A 5 -0.56 -9.34 2.34
N GLN A 6 -1.29 -9.18 1.23
CA GLN A 6 -1.41 -7.88 0.56
C GLN A 6 -2.19 -6.88 1.41
N HIS A 7 -3.26 -7.35 2.05
CA HIS A 7 -4.07 -6.54 2.96
C HIS A 7 -3.25 -6.12 4.19
N GLU A 8 -2.55 -7.06 4.82
CA GLU A 8 -1.63 -6.79 5.95
C GLU A 8 -0.57 -5.75 5.58
N LEU A 9 0.07 -5.90 4.42
CA LEU A 9 1.08 -4.95 3.94
C LEU A 9 0.52 -3.54 3.74
N LEU A 10 -0.63 -3.44 3.09
CA LEU A 10 -1.28 -2.16 2.80
C LEU A 10 -1.66 -1.42 4.09
N LEU A 11 -2.22 -2.15 5.06
CA LEU A 11 -2.54 -1.62 6.37
C LEU A 11 -1.30 -1.18 7.13
N PHE A 12 -0.24 -1.99 7.13
CA PHE A 12 1.01 -1.66 7.78
C PHE A 12 1.60 -0.37 7.22
N ILE A 13 1.69 -0.23 5.89
CA ILE A 13 2.16 1.00 5.23
C ILE A 13 1.33 2.20 5.66
N HIS A 14 -0.01 2.09 5.57
CA HIS A 14 -0.91 3.17 5.94
C HIS A 14 -0.74 3.61 7.40
N GLN A 15 -0.66 2.65 8.32
CA GLN A 15 -0.49 2.94 9.74
C GLN A 15 0.87 3.59 10.04
N ARG A 16 1.96 3.09 9.44
CA ARG A 16 3.30 3.68 9.60
C ARG A 16 3.37 5.11 9.07
N MET A 17 2.74 5.38 7.94
CA MET A 17 2.63 6.73 7.39
C MET A 17 1.80 7.64 8.30
N LYS A 18 0.72 7.15 8.89
CA LYS A 18 -0.11 7.91 9.84
C LYS A 18 0.63 8.25 11.14
N GLU A 19 1.47 7.34 11.63
CA GLU A 19 2.22 7.52 12.88
C GLU A 19 3.48 8.38 12.71
N THR A 20 4.24 8.16 11.63
CA THR A 20 5.58 8.74 11.48
C THR A 20 5.68 9.77 10.36
N GLY A 21 4.66 9.86 9.49
CA GLY A 21 4.71 10.66 8.27
C GLY A 21 5.62 10.09 7.17
N ILE A 22 6.32 8.97 7.44
CA ILE A 22 7.34 8.41 6.56
C ILE A 22 6.93 6.99 6.12
N PRO A 23 6.96 6.69 4.81
CA PRO A 23 6.70 5.33 4.35
C PRO A 23 7.75 4.34 4.87
N PRO A 24 7.34 3.12 5.29
CA PRO A 24 8.28 2.12 5.78
C PRO A 24 9.22 1.66 4.67
N SER A 25 10.43 1.26 5.06
CA SER A 25 11.40 0.63 4.17
C SER A 25 11.02 -0.81 3.82
N PHE A 26 11.64 -1.35 2.77
CA PHE A 26 11.44 -2.75 2.36
C PHE A 26 11.85 -3.75 3.45
N ASP A 27 12.87 -3.41 4.25
CA ASP A 27 13.28 -4.21 5.41
C ASP A 27 12.23 -4.19 6.51
N GLU A 28 11.75 -3.00 6.91
CA GLU A 28 10.67 -2.87 7.90
C GLU A 28 9.40 -3.61 7.48
N MET A 29 9.02 -3.53 6.20
CA MET A 29 7.86 -4.24 5.67
C MET A 29 8.05 -5.76 5.68
N LYS A 30 9.26 -6.24 5.37
CA LYS A 30 9.61 -7.66 5.39
C LYS A 30 9.53 -8.20 6.81
N ASP A 31 10.13 -7.50 7.77
CA ASP A 31 10.15 -7.89 9.18
C ASP A 31 8.73 -7.84 9.77
N ALA A 32 7.94 -6.81 9.46
CA ALA A 32 6.56 -6.69 9.95
C ALA A 32 5.61 -7.80 9.44
N LEU A 33 5.87 -8.34 8.25
CA LEU A 33 5.06 -9.40 7.66
C LEU A 33 5.67 -10.80 7.84
N ASP A 34 6.76 -10.91 8.60
CA ASP A 34 7.51 -12.14 8.84
C ASP A 34 7.84 -12.88 7.52
N LEU A 35 8.39 -12.15 6.55
CA LEU A 35 8.78 -12.71 5.26
C LEU A 35 10.25 -13.10 5.25
N ALA A 36 10.54 -14.26 4.67
CA ALA A 36 11.91 -14.77 4.56
C ALA A 36 12.81 -13.94 3.62
N SER A 37 12.25 -13.14 2.69
CA SER A 37 13.05 -12.40 1.71
C SER A 37 12.42 -11.08 1.25
N LYS A 38 13.28 -10.16 0.81
CA LYS A 38 12.89 -8.89 0.17
C LYS A 38 12.09 -9.09 -1.10
N SER A 39 12.39 -10.16 -1.86
CA SER A 39 11.66 -10.49 -3.10
C SER A 39 10.16 -10.72 -2.84
N GLY A 40 9.79 -11.25 -1.67
CA GLY A 40 8.39 -11.35 -1.25
C GLY A 40 7.70 -9.98 -1.15
N ILE A 41 8.37 -8.99 -0.54
CA ILE A 41 7.84 -7.61 -0.48
C ILE A 41 7.73 -7.00 -1.86
N HIS A 42 8.75 -7.14 -2.72
CA HIS A 42 8.67 -6.60 -4.09
C HIS A 42 7.43 -7.12 -4.84
N ARG A 43 7.14 -8.42 -4.75
CA ARG A 43 5.94 -9.03 -5.37
C ARG A 43 4.64 -8.46 -4.80
N LEU A 44 4.55 -8.29 -3.49
CA LEU A 44 3.35 -7.73 -2.85
C LEU A 44 3.14 -6.25 -3.23
N ILE A 45 4.21 -5.45 -3.24
CA ILE A 45 4.15 -4.03 -3.62
C ILE A 45 3.73 -3.90 -5.09
N THR A 46 4.36 -4.65 -5.99
CA THR A 46 3.97 -4.64 -7.42
C THR A 46 2.50 -4.99 -7.60
N ALA A 47 2.00 -6.03 -6.92
CA ALA A 47 0.60 -6.41 -7.01
C ALA A 47 -0.36 -5.36 -6.42
N LEU A 48 0.03 -4.64 -5.37
CA LEU A 48 -0.77 -3.53 -4.82
C LEU A 48 -0.78 -2.31 -5.75
N GLU A 49 0.34 -2.05 -6.43
CA GLU A 49 0.50 -0.97 -7.39
C GLU A 49 -0.32 -1.22 -8.67
N GLU A 50 -0.21 -2.41 -9.26
CA GLU A 50 -1.00 -2.83 -10.43
C GLU A 50 -2.51 -2.76 -10.18
N ARG A 51 -2.93 -2.95 -8.92
CA ARG A 51 -4.33 -2.88 -8.49
C ARG A 51 -4.77 -1.48 -8.04
N GLY A 52 -3.88 -0.50 -8.10
CA GLY A 52 -4.17 0.90 -7.78
C GLY A 52 -4.38 1.20 -6.30
N PHE A 53 -3.90 0.36 -5.39
CA PHE A 53 -3.93 0.65 -3.95
C PHE A 53 -2.79 1.57 -3.52
N ILE A 54 -1.65 1.48 -4.20
CA ILE A 54 -0.47 2.29 -3.93
C ILE A 54 0.15 2.78 -5.25
N ARG A 55 1.04 3.77 -5.17
CA ARG A 55 1.95 4.12 -6.26
C ARG A 55 3.37 4.34 -5.75
N ARG A 56 4.36 4.02 -6.58
CA ARG A 56 5.74 4.42 -6.34
C ARG A 56 5.99 5.81 -6.93
N LEU A 57 6.74 6.66 -6.22
CA LEU A 57 7.21 7.93 -6.78
C LEU A 57 8.64 7.75 -7.31
N PRO A 58 8.93 8.17 -8.55
CA PRO A 58 10.27 8.05 -9.09
C PRO A 58 11.27 8.92 -8.32
N ASN A 59 12.54 8.53 -8.36
CA ASN A 59 13.69 9.31 -7.88
C ASN A 59 13.73 9.62 -6.37
N ARG A 60 13.05 8.82 -5.53
CA ARG A 60 13.08 8.98 -4.06
C ARG A 60 13.19 7.65 -3.35
N ALA A 61 14.05 7.57 -2.34
CA ALA A 61 14.01 6.48 -1.38
C ALA A 61 12.71 6.57 -0.56
N ARG A 62 12.06 5.44 -0.28
CA ARG A 62 10.79 5.38 0.47
C ARG A 62 9.65 6.17 -0.19
N ALA A 63 9.67 6.29 -1.52
CA ALA A 63 8.60 6.94 -2.25
C ALA A 63 7.45 5.97 -2.54
N LEU A 64 6.64 5.74 -1.51
CA LEU A 64 5.45 4.93 -1.62
C LEU A 64 4.27 5.69 -1.03
N GLU A 65 3.18 5.77 -1.79
CA GLU A 65 1.98 6.48 -1.40
C GLU A 65 0.77 5.54 -1.47
N VAL A 66 -0.07 5.57 -0.43
CA VAL A 66 -1.33 4.84 -0.39
C VAL A 66 -2.42 5.66 -1.06
N LEU A 67 -2.98 5.14 -2.15
CA LEU A 67 -4.02 5.83 -2.94
C LEU A 67 -5.43 5.52 -2.43
N ARG A 68 -5.67 4.28 -1.99
CA ARG A 68 -6.95 3.85 -1.41
C ARG A 68 -6.76 2.69 -0.46
N LEU A 69 -7.66 2.58 0.51
CA LEU A 69 -7.79 1.41 1.37
C LEU A 69 -8.88 0.48 0.83
N PRO A 70 -8.83 -0.83 1.13
CA PRO A 70 -9.86 -1.76 0.73
C PRO A 70 -11.17 -1.45 1.45
N ASP A 71 -12.30 -1.61 0.74
CA ASP A 71 -13.62 -1.18 1.21
C ASP A 71 -14.06 -1.90 2.50
N SER A 72 -13.49 -3.07 2.80
CA SER A 72 -13.68 -3.81 4.05
C SER A 72 -13.25 -3.05 5.32
N ILE A 73 -12.46 -1.98 5.18
CA ILE A 73 -11.95 -1.15 6.29
C ILE A 73 -12.67 0.21 6.35
N ALA A 74 -13.43 0.57 5.30
CA ALA A 74 -14.16 1.82 5.23
C ALA A 74 -15.64 1.55 4.94
N PRO A 75 -16.49 1.32 5.97
CA PRO A 75 -17.91 1.54 5.80
C PRO A 75 -18.12 3.05 5.62
N GLY A 76 -18.09 3.55 4.38
CA GLY A 76 -18.60 4.90 4.07
C GLY A 76 -17.71 5.85 3.25
N LEU A 77 -16.58 5.44 2.66
CA LEU A 77 -15.94 6.29 1.66
C LEU A 77 -16.60 6.04 0.29
N PRO A 78 -17.32 7.02 -0.31
CA PRO A 78 -17.87 6.84 -1.64
C PRO A 78 -16.71 6.57 -2.62
N PRO A 79 -16.85 5.63 -3.56
CA PRO A 79 -15.84 5.45 -4.59
C PRO A 79 -15.66 6.79 -5.29
N THR A 80 -14.43 7.30 -5.31
CA THR A 80 -14.09 8.52 -6.05
C THR A 80 -14.49 8.30 -7.51
N ARG A 81 -15.70 8.74 -7.85
CA ARG A 81 -16.17 8.86 -9.23
C ARG A 81 -15.26 9.89 -9.86
N ARG A 82 -14.22 9.43 -10.57
CA ARG A 82 -13.64 10.23 -11.63
C ARG A 82 -14.69 10.29 -12.73
N PHE A 83 -15.56 11.30 -12.61
CA PHE A 83 -16.45 11.77 -13.65
C PHE A 83 -16.28 13.28 -13.70
N SER A 84 -15.74 13.78 -14.80
CA SER A 84 -16.10 15.09 -15.33
C SER A 84 -16.05 14.95 -16.85
N PRO A 85 -17.21 15.01 -17.53
CA PRO A 85 -17.29 15.07 -18.97
C PRO A 85 -17.02 16.51 -19.44
N SER A 86 -16.42 16.63 -20.63
CA SER A 86 -16.61 17.75 -21.55
C SER A 86 -16.83 17.19 -22.94
#